data_AF-A0AAD3HAK0-F1
#
_entry.id   AF-A0AAD3HAK0-F1
#
_cell.length_a   1.000
_cell.length_b   1.000
_cell.length_c   1.000
_cell.angle_alpha   90.00
_cell.angle_beta   90.00
_cell.angle_gamma   90.00
#
_symmetry.space_group_name_H-M   'P 1'
#
loop_
_entity.id
_entity.type
_entity.pdbx_description
1 polymer ?
#
loop_
_entity_poly.entity_id
_entity_poly.type
_entity_poly.pdbx_seq_one_letter_code
_entity_poly.pdbx_strand_id
1 'polypeptide(L)'
;HETSTDEYHCFAEQKDSFLVSMQRVAKVTGEYWHDEEGTKLCVHPIYGTWTALRAVLVFHPRKVNHDDDLSSEKKSIPSLPTPCTCPVPKQDIETAKEVMQYALQMSTGGNSYVDTDNQNVKDLCTMLHDRKSSGSDWSKVSPSMRPWIKLRDCISIGRDDYRYCDEQLLYHYTKDSDILVNLLKPLVL
;
A
#
# COMPACT_ATOMS: atom_id res chain seq x y z
N HIS A 1 -7.15 -15.21 -40.64
CA HIS A 1 -7.86 -14.60 -39.49
C HIS A 1 -7.13 -15.01 -38.22
N GLU A 2 -6.10 -14.25 -37.85
CA GLU A 2 -5.41 -14.42 -36.56
C GLU A 2 -5.93 -13.33 -35.63
N THR A 3 -6.61 -13.75 -34.58
CA THR A 3 -7.09 -12.92 -33.49
C THR A 3 -5.90 -12.45 -32.66
N SER A 4 -5.49 -11.19 -32.86
CA SER A 4 -4.56 -10.49 -31.97
C SER A 4 -5.31 -10.13 -30.68
N THR A 5 -5.31 -11.05 -29.73
CA THR A 5 -5.75 -10.83 -28.35
C THR A 5 -4.51 -10.66 -27.50
N ASP A 6 -4.14 -9.41 -27.24
CA ASP A 6 -3.46 -8.97 -26.01
C ASP A 6 -3.46 -7.43 -26.01
N GLU A 7 -4.64 -6.84 -25.77
CA GLU A 7 -4.84 -5.38 -25.72
C GLU A 7 -4.39 -4.77 -24.37
N TYR A 8 -3.90 -5.60 -23.44
CA TYR A 8 -3.44 -5.20 -22.13
C TYR A 8 -2.18 -5.98 -21.75
N HIS A 9 -1.05 -5.30 -21.59
CA HIS A 9 0.11 -5.88 -20.94
C HIS A 9 -0.11 -5.85 -19.43
N CYS A 10 -0.53 -6.99 -18.86
CA CYS A 10 -0.34 -7.21 -17.43
C CYS A 10 1.16 -7.42 -17.22
N PHE A 11 1.81 -6.52 -16.48
CA PHE A 11 3.18 -6.75 -16.00
C PHE A 11 3.16 -7.80 -14.90
N ALA A 12 2.81 -9.04 -15.26
CA ALA A 12 2.91 -10.21 -14.41
C ALA A 12 4.02 -11.11 -14.97
N GLU A 13 4.98 -11.44 -14.09
CA GLU A 13 5.94 -12.55 -14.23
C GLU A 13 7.06 -12.48 -15.29
N GLN A 14 7.37 -11.33 -15.91
CA GLN A 14 8.65 -11.19 -16.60
C GLN A 14 9.72 -10.56 -15.69
N LYS A 15 10.95 -11.10 -15.80
CA LYS A 15 12.12 -10.94 -14.91
C LYS A 15 12.50 -9.51 -14.50
N ASP A 16 11.96 -8.49 -15.19
CA ASP A 16 12.21 -7.08 -14.93
C ASP A 16 10.97 -6.43 -14.30
N SER A 17 10.49 -6.96 -13.17
CA SER A 17 9.42 -6.32 -12.41
C SER A 17 9.87 -4.92 -11.98
N PHE A 18 9.31 -3.87 -12.58
CA PHE A 18 9.58 -2.51 -12.12
C PHE A 18 8.83 -2.30 -10.80
N LEU A 19 9.58 -1.94 -9.75
CA LEU A 19 8.98 -1.61 -8.46
C LEU A 19 8.40 -0.20 -8.51
N VAL A 20 7.14 -0.05 -8.10
CA VAL A 20 6.47 1.25 -8.01
C VAL A 20 6.36 1.68 -6.55
N SER A 21 6.76 2.91 -6.26
CA SER A 21 6.46 3.54 -4.97
C SER A 21 5.00 4.02 -4.97
N MET A 22 4.10 3.18 -4.45
CA MET A 22 2.67 3.48 -4.38
C MET A 22 2.39 4.81 -3.64
N GLN A 23 3.16 5.11 -2.60
CA GLN A 23 3.03 6.34 -1.81
C GLN A 23 3.34 7.58 -2.65
N ARG A 24 4.39 7.54 -3.49
CA ARG A 24 4.72 8.63 -4.41
C ARG A 24 3.67 8.78 -5.50
N VAL A 25 3.13 7.67 -6.01
CA VAL A 25 2.00 7.70 -6.96
C VAL A 25 0.79 8.38 -6.32
N ALA A 26 0.40 8.00 -5.11
CA ALA A 26 -0.72 8.62 -4.41
C ALA A 26 -0.49 10.10 -4.10
N LYS A 27 0.74 10.52 -3.78
CA LYS A 27 1.06 11.94 -3.57
C LYS A 27 0.81 12.78 -4.83
N VAL A 28 1.18 12.28 -6.00
CA VAL A 28 1.05 13.06 -7.26
C VAL A 28 -0.39 13.10 -7.79
N THR A 29 -1.32 12.29 -7.25
CA THR A 29 -2.74 12.44 -7.60
C THR A 29 -3.39 13.65 -6.93
N GLY A 30 -2.76 14.23 -5.91
CA GLY A 30 -3.36 15.31 -5.12
C GLY A 30 -4.38 14.85 -4.07
N GLU A 31 -4.64 13.54 -3.96
CA GLU A 31 -5.63 12.97 -3.03
C GLU A 31 -5.02 12.59 -1.67
N TYR A 32 -3.70 12.37 -1.63
CA TYR A 32 -3.00 11.96 -0.43
C TYR A 32 -1.86 12.90 -0.10
N TRP A 33 -1.71 13.19 1.19
CA TRP A 33 -0.47 13.72 1.71
C TRP A 33 0.49 12.57 2.04
N HIS A 34 1.78 12.72 1.75
CA HIS A 34 2.81 11.73 2.06
C HIS A 34 3.90 12.39 2.91
N ASP A 35 4.10 11.87 4.12
CA ASP A 35 5.13 12.33 5.05
C ASP A 35 6.52 11.84 4.63
N GLU A 36 7.17 12.57 3.73
CA GLU A 36 8.47 12.18 3.19
C GLU A 36 9.63 12.30 4.17
N GLU A 37 9.45 12.94 5.33
CA GLU A 37 10.54 13.20 6.27
C GLU A 37 10.41 12.38 7.55
N GLY A 38 9.19 12.32 8.11
CA GLY A 38 8.93 11.66 9.38
C GLY A 38 8.52 10.21 9.24
N THR A 39 7.22 9.99 9.34
CA THR A 39 6.55 8.70 9.52
C THR A 39 6.50 7.83 8.27
N LYS A 40 6.76 8.41 7.10
CA LYS A 40 6.55 7.79 5.78
C LYS A 40 5.11 7.33 5.55
N LEU A 41 4.15 7.80 6.34
CA LEU A 41 2.74 7.48 6.15
C LEU A 41 2.17 8.27 4.97
N CYS A 42 1.24 7.63 4.27
CA CYS A 42 0.41 8.26 3.25
C CYS A 42 -0.99 8.42 3.83
N VAL A 43 -1.50 9.64 3.90
CA VAL A 43 -2.70 10.01 4.67
C VAL A 43 -3.72 10.66 3.74
N HIS A 44 -4.91 10.07 3.69
CA HIS A 44 -6.07 10.66 3.03
C HIS A 44 -6.72 11.70 3.96
N PRO A 45 -7.15 12.88 3.46
CA PRO A 45 -7.78 13.92 4.30
C PRO A 45 -9.06 13.48 5.02
N ILE A 46 -9.74 12.44 4.52
CA ILE A 46 -10.99 11.89 5.08
C ILE A 46 -10.73 10.57 5.83
N TYR A 47 -10.09 9.61 5.17
CA TYR A 47 -9.93 8.25 5.67
C TYR A 47 -8.65 8.05 6.50
N GLY A 48 -7.81 9.07 6.62
CA GLY A 48 -6.54 9.00 7.32
C GLY A 48 -5.61 7.95 6.73
N THR A 49 -5.06 7.11 7.60
CA THR A 49 -4.20 5.97 7.22
C THR A 49 -5.00 4.69 6.97
N TRP A 50 -6.32 4.73 7.04
CA TRP A 50 -7.21 3.56 6.96
C TRP A 50 -7.62 3.23 5.53
N THR A 51 -6.65 3.31 4.63
CA THR A 51 -6.77 2.94 3.21
C THR A 51 -5.58 2.09 2.81
N ALA A 52 -5.68 1.42 1.65
CA ALA A 52 -4.56 0.69 1.07
C ALA A 52 -4.54 0.92 -0.44
N LEU A 53 -3.36 1.29 -0.95
CA LEU A 53 -3.11 1.45 -2.37
C LEU A 53 -2.82 0.06 -2.97
N ARG A 54 -3.51 -0.29 -4.05
CA ARG A 54 -3.50 -1.68 -4.57
C ARG A 54 -2.85 -1.84 -5.93
N ALA A 55 -3.19 -0.97 -6.88
CA ALA A 55 -2.75 -1.11 -8.26
C ALA A 55 -2.56 0.27 -8.90
N VAL A 56 -1.69 0.31 -9.90
CA VAL A 56 -1.53 1.44 -10.83
C VAL A 56 -1.80 0.91 -12.22
N LEU A 57 -2.74 1.55 -12.91
CA LEU A 57 -3.05 1.23 -14.31
C LEU A 57 -2.35 2.25 -15.20
N VAL A 58 -1.48 1.78 -16.08
CA VAL A 58 -0.72 2.62 -17.01
C VAL A 58 -1.25 2.40 -18.41
N PHE A 59 -1.79 3.46 -19.01
CA PHE A 59 -2.23 3.45 -20.40
C PHE A 59 -1.11 3.99 -21.28
N HIS A 60 -0.73 3.25 -22.32
CA HIS A 60 0.16 3.75 -23.36
C HIS A 60 -0.65 3.98 -24.64
N PRO A 61 -0.38 5.07 -25.38
CA PRO A 61 -1.02 5.26 -26.67
C PRO A 61 -0.61 4.13 -27.63
N ARG A 62 -1.57 3.63 -28.42
CA ARG A 62 -1.29 2.69 -29.51
C ARG A 62 -0.51 3.44 -30.59
N LYS A 63 0.63 2.90 -31.05
CA LYS A 63 1.30 3.40 -32.25
C LYS A 63 0.36 3.16 -33.42
N VAL A 64 -0.28 4.21 -33.94
CA VAL A 64 -1.02 4.14 -35.20
C VAL A 64 0.05 4.10 -36.29
N ASN A 65 0.09 3.01 -37.07
CA ASN A 65 0.91 2.99 -38.27
C ASN A 65 0.34 4.06 -39.20
N HIS A 66 1.19 5.02 -39.59
CA HIS A 66 0.88 6.01 -40.61
C HIS A 66 0.43 5.28 -41.86
N ASP A 67 -0.87 5.31 -42.16
CA ASP A 67 -1.43 5.33 -43.52
C ASP A 67 -2.97 5.37 -43.55
N ASP A 68 -3.66 5.21 -42.42
CA ASP A 68 -5.09 5.50 -42.34
C ASP A 68 -5.44 6.33 -41.10
N ASP A 69 -6.25 7.37 -41.35
CA ASP A 69 -6.98 8.22 -40.39
C ASP A 69 -6.33 9.53 -39.92
N LEU A 70 -6.49 10.55 -40.78
CA LEU A 70 -6.46 11.99 -40.51
C LEU A 70 -7.58 12.40 -39.53
N SER A 71 -7.56 11.97 -38.27
CA SER A 71 -8.37 12.61 -37.21
C SER A 71 -8.02 12.22 -35.76
N SER A 72 -6.92 11.50 -35.51
CA SER A 72 -6.53 11.16 -34.13
C SER A 72 -6.03 12.41 -33.40
N GLU A 73 -6.95 13.14 -32.78
CA GLU A 73 -6.65 14.18 -31.80
C GLU A 73 -5.69 13.58 -30.76
N LYS A 74 -4.43 14.03 -30.78
CA LYS A 74 -3.49 13.73 -29.71
C LYS A 74 -4.09 14.26 -28.41
N LYS A 75 -4.77 13.39 -27.66
CA LYS A 75 -5.27 13.73 -26.32
C LYS A 75 -4.09 14.21 -25.50
N SER A 76 -4.11 15.49 -25.12
CA SER A 76 -3.08 16.08 -24.29
C SER A 76 -3.10 15.43 -22.91
N ILE A 77 -1.91 15.27 -22.33
CA ILE A 77 -1.79 14.81 -20.95
C ILE A 77 -2.46 15.87 -20.06
N PRO A 78 -3.37 15.50 -19.14
CA PRO A 78 -4.00 16.45 -18.25
C PRO A 78 -2.96 17.16 -17.38
N SER A 79 -3.24 18.40 -16.99
CA SER A 79 -2.40 19.13 -16.03
C SER A 79 -2.36 18.41 -14.69
N LEU A 80 -1.24 18.55 -13.97
CA LEU A 80 -1.11 17.95 -12.64
C LEU A 80 -2.21 18.47 -11.70
N PRO A 81 -2.84 17.59 -10.89
CA PRO A 81 -3.76 18.00 -9.84
C PRO A 81 -3.10 18.92 -8.82
N THR A 82 -3.91 19.70 -8.10
CA THR A 82 -3.44 20.48 -6.95
C THR A 82 -2.90 19.53 -5.86
N PRO A 83 -1.67 19.75 -5.33
CA PRO A 83 -1.12 18.88 -4.30
C PRO A 83 -1.95 18.88 -3.01
N CYS A 84 -2.08 17.72 -2.37
CA CYS A 84 -2.65 17.58 -1.04
C CYS A 84 -1.68 18.18 0.00
N THR A 85 -2.10 19.22 0.71
CA THR A 85 -1.36 19.75 1.86
C THR A 85 -1.49 18.83 3.06
N CYS A 86 -0.53 18.89 3.99
CA CYS A 86 -0.57 18.09 5.22
C CYS A 86 -1.89 18.32 5.98
N PRO A 87 -2.76 17.30 6.09
CA PRO A 87 -4.00 17.43 6.83
C PRO A 87 -3.79 17.12 8.33
N VAL A 88 -2.65 16.50 8.67
CA VAL A 88 -2.39 15.90 9.98
C VAL A 88 -1.97 16.97 11.01
N PRO A 89 -2.59 16.99 12.21
CA PRO A 89 -2.13 17.83 13.31
C PRO A 89 -0.67 17.55 13.70
N LYS A 90 0.09 18.59 14.07
CA LYS A 90 1.51 18.44 14.44
C LYS A 90 1.73 17.43 15.57
N GLN A 91 0.85 17.43 16.57
CA GLN A 91 0.92 16.51 17.71
C GLN A 91 0.79 15.04 17.29
N ASP A 92 -0.07 14.74 16.32
CA ASP A 92 -0.22 13.39 15.76
C ASP A 92 1.08 12.96 15.06
N ILE A 93 1.71 13.87 14.30
CA ILE A 93 2.98 13.61 13.61
C ILE A 93 4.11 13.34 14.62
N GLU A 94 4.21 14.15 15.68
CA GLU A 94 5.22 13.99 16.73
C GLU A 94 5.06 12.63 17.43
N THR A 95 3.83 12.31 17.86
CA THR A 95 3.52 11.02 18.48
C THR A 95 3.80 9.85 17.53
N ALA A 96 3.40 9.97 16.27
CA ALA A 96 3.62 8.94 15.26
C ALA A 96 5.12 8.71 14.98
N LYS A 97 5.95 9.77 15.00
CA LYS A 97 7.41 9.65 14.86
C LYS A 97 8.02 8.82 15.99
N GLU A 98 7.62 9.07 17.23
CA GLU A 98 8.09 8.28 18.39
C GLU A 98 7.71 6.81 18.27
N VAL A 99 6.45 6.53 17.89
CA VAL A 99 5.97 5.15 17.71
C VAL A 99 6.67 4.47 16.53
N MET A 100 6.94 5.17 15.43
CA MET A 100 7.70 4.63 14.30
C MET A 100 9.12 4.24 14.71
N GLN A 101 9.82 5.11 15.45
CA GLN A 101 11.16 4.82 15.93
C GLN A 101 11.18 3.56 16.82
N TYR A 102 10.20 3.45 17.73
CA TYR A 102 10.03 2.26 18.55
C TYR A 102 9.73 1.00 17.70
N ALA A 103 8.86 1.12 16.69
CA ALA A 103 8.53 0.02 15.77
C ALA A 103 9.76 -0.47 15.00
N LEU A 104 10.62 0.45 14.54
CA LEU A 104 11.88 0.13 13.87
C LEU A 104 12.83 -0.61 14.81
N GLN A 105 13.03 -0.12 16.04
CA GLN A 105 13.87 -0.78 17.04
C GLN A 105 13.40 -2.21 17.36
N MET A 106 12.09 -2.41 17.51
CA MET A 106 11.49 -3.73 17.73
C MET A 106 11.66 -4.66 16.52
N SER A 107 11.73 -4.10 15.32
CA SER A 107 11.91 -4.88 14.08
C SER A 107 13.38 -5.25 13.85
N THR A 108 14.34 -4.44 14.31
CA THR A 108 15.78 -4.69 14.17
C THR A 108 16.40 -5.51 15.31
N GLY A 109 15.79 -5.53 16.49
CA GLY A 109 16.32 -6.24 17.67
C GLY A 109 16.19 -7.77 17.67
N GLY A 110 15.61 -8.38 16.62
CA GLY A 110 15.29 -9.82 16.57
C GLY A 110 16.26 -10.72 15.79
N ASN A 111 17.15 -10.15 14.96
CA ASN A 111 18.30 -10.82 14.34
C ASN A 111 19.04 -9.77 13.51
N SER A 112 20.38 -9.85 13.49
CA SER A 112 21.27 -9.01 12.69
C SER A 112 20.67 -8.71 11.31
N TYR A 113 20.54 -7.42 10.99
CA TYR A 113 20.35 -6.96 9.62
C TYR A 113 21.42 -7.65 8.78
N VAL A 114 21.01 -8.58 7.93
CA VAL A 114 21.89 -9.22 6.96
C VAL A 114 22.25 -8.12 5.97
N ASP A 115 23.56 -7.93 5.84
CA ASP A 115 24.22 -7.10 4.83
C ASP A 115 23.47 -7.22 3.51
N THR A 116 22.83 -6.13 3.07
CA THR A 116 22.11 -6.08 1.80
C THR A 116 23.11 -5.95 0.67
N ASP A 117 23.83 -7.04 0.41
CA ASP A 117 24.50 -7.27 -0.87
C ASP A 117 23.79 -8.45 -1.54
N ASN A 118 22.87 -8.13 -2.46
CA ASN A 118 22.27 -9.04 -3.44
C ASN A 118 21.66 -10.38 -2.98
N GLN A 119 21.50 -10.65 -1.69
CA GLN A 119 20.80 -11.85 -1.19
C GLN A 119 19.27 -11.68 -1.36
N ASN A 120 18.88 -11.86 -2.63
CA ASN A 120 17.64 -12.37 -3.16
C ASN A 120 16.36 -11.65 -2.74
N VAL A 121 15.92 -10.70 -3.57
CA VAL A 121 14.57 -10.12 -3.56
C VAL A 121 13.49 -11.21 -3.46
N LYS A 122 13.72 -12.42 -3.98
CA LYS A 122 12.80 -13.55 -3.82
C LYS A 122 12.68 -14.04 -2.37
N ASP A 123 13.76 -14.01 -1.59
CA ASP A 123 13.73 -14.40 -0.18
C ASP A 123 12.99 -13.33 0.64
N LEU A 124 13.16 -12.05 0.28
CA LEU A 124 12.37 -10.97 0.85
C LEU A 124 10.87 -11.10 0.52
N CYS A 125 10.52 -11.37 -0.73
CA CYS A 125 9.13 -11.61 -1.14
C CYS A 125 8.53 -12.81 -0.41
N THR A 126 9.23 -13.96 -0.38
CA THR A 126 8.81 -15.17 0.37
C THR A 126 8.60 -14.84 1.85
N MET A 127 9.54 -14.13 2.48
CA MET A 127 9.43 -13.73 3.89
C MET A 127 8.24 -12.79 4.14
N LEU A 128 8.01 -11.83 3.25
CA LEU A 128 6.93 -10.84 3.37
C LEU A 128 5.56 -11.43 3.04
N HIS A 129 5.45 -12.43 2.16
CA HIS A 129 4.19 -12.99 1.69
C HIS A 129 3.77 -14.28 2.43
N ASP A 130 4.69 -15.17 2.77
CA ASP A 130 4.33 -16.54 3.20
C ASP A 130 4.22 -16.75 4.72
N ARG A 131 4.63 -15.76 5.52
CA ARG A 131 4.43 -15.83 6.97
C ARG A 131 2.96 -15.64 7.31
N LYS A 132 2.24 -16.75 7.52
CA LYS A 132 0.88 -16.81 8.08
C LYS A 132 0.95 -17.25 9.54
N SER A 133 0.10 -16.69 10.38
CA SER A 133 -0.09 -17.12 11.76
C SER A 133 -1.55 -17.48 11.94
N SER A 134 -1.85 -18.72 12.32
CA SER A 134 -3.23 -19.18 12.51
C SER A 134 -3.77 -18.80 13.89
N GLY A 135 -5.04 -18.42 13.93
CA GLY A 135 -5.79 -18.11 15.13
C GLY A 135 -6.47 -16.74 15.10
N SER A 136 -7.58 -16.62 15.82
CA SER A 136 -8.53 -15.52 15.71
C SER A 136 -8.38 -14.44 16.80
N ASP A 137 -7.22 -14.34 17.46
CA ASP A 137 -7.02 -13.41 18.56
C ASP A 137 -5.73 -12.56 18.43
N TRP A 138 -5.69 -11.47 19.19
CA TRP A 138 -4.57 -10.53 19.23
C TRP A 138 -3.27 -11.13 19.79
N SER A 139 -3.33 -12.29 20.47
CA SER A 139 -2.13 -12.98 20.95
C SER A 139 -1.30 -13.53 19.79
N LYS A 140 -1.91 -13.77 18.62
CA LYS A 140 -1.24 -14.24 17.40
C LYS A 140 -0.51 -13.14 16.63
N VAL A 141 -0.85 -11.87 16.87
CA VAL A 141 -0.11 -10.76 16.26
C VAL A 141 1.25 -10.66 16.94
N SER A 142 2.32 -10.86 16.17
CA SER A 142 3.70 -10.75 16.63
C SER A 142 3.90 -9.46 17.44
N PRO A 143 4.56 -9.50 18.61
CA PRO A 143 4.85 -8.30 19.39
C PRO A 143 5.53 -7.19 18.56
N SER A 144 6.40 -7.55 17.61
CA SER A 144 7.06 -6.60 16.71
C SER A 144 6.12 -5.91 15.73
N MET A 145 4.93 -6.48 15.46
CA MET A 145 3.94 -5.93 14.53
C MET A 145 2.97 -4.95 15.19
N ARG A 146 2.75 -5.06 16.50
CA ARG A 146 1.80 -4.21 17.25
C ARG A 146 2.12 -2.72 17.19
N PRO A 147 3.39 -2.28 17.27
CA PRO A 147 3.74 -0.87 17.10
C PRO A 147 3.32 -0.29 15.74
N TRP A 148 3.30 -1.09 14.67
CA TRP A 148 2.89 -0.63 13.33
C TRP A 148 1.39 -0.36 13.25
N ILE A 149 0.56 -1.05 14.04
CA ILE A 149 -0.86 -0.72 14.19
C ILE A 149 -0.99 0.59 14.95
N LYS A 150 -0.27 0.70 16.07
CA LYS A 150 -0.27 1.90 16.90
C LYS A 150 0.16 3.14 16.12
N LEU A 151 1.12 3.01 15.20
CA LEU A 151 1.56 4.08 14.32
C LEU A 151 0.40 4.65 13.48
N ARG A 152 -0.48 3.78 12.96
CA ARG A 152 -1.68 4.21 12.21
C ARG A 152 -2.70 4.87 13.15
N ASP A 153 -2.88 4.33 14.35
CA ASP A 153 -3.76 4.89 15.38
C ASP A 153 -3.31 6.27 15.90
N CYS A 154 -2.04 6.67 15.71
CA CYS A 154 -1.56 8.01 16.04
C CYS A 154 -2.18 9.10 15.17
N ILE A 155 -2.64 8.77 13.97
CA ILE A 155 -3.27 9.71 13.06
C ILE A 155 -4.77 9.76 13.39
N SER A 156 -5.23 10.90 13.93
CA SER A 156 -6.62 11.09 14.35
C SER A 156 -7.60 11.12 13.18
N ILE A 157 -7.17 11.62 12.02
CA ILE A 157 -8.00 11.72 10.81
C ILE A 157 -8.55 10.36 10.43
N GLY A 158 -9.86 10.25 10.28
CA GLY A 158 -10.57 9.05 9.88
C GLY A 158 -10.44 7.86 10.84
N ARG A 159 -9.79 8.02 12.00
CA ARG A 159 -9.59 6.92 12.95
C ARG A 159 -10.89 6.46 13.57
N ASP A 160 -11.75 7.40 13.95
CA ASP A 160 -12.95 7.05 14.71
C ASP A 160 -14.06 6.52 13.78
N ASP A 161 -14.02 6.88 12.49
CA ASP A 161 -15.06 6.55 11.50
C ASP A 161 -14.65 5.45 10.49
N TYR A 162 -13.37 5.37 10.12
CA TYR A 162 -12.89 4.54 9.01
C TYR A 162 -11.83 3.52 9.41
N ARG A 163 -11.41 3.49 10.68
CA ARG A 163 -10.50 2.45 11.15
C ARG A 163 -11.07 1.08 10.87
N TYR A 164 -10.21 0.21 10.34
CA TYR A 164 -10.57 -1.19 10.11
C TYR A 164 -11.06 -1.82 11.41
N CYS A 165 -12.13 -2.61 11.32
CA CYS A 165 -12.59 -3.39 12.48
C CYS A 165 -11.49 -4.35 12.94
N ASP A 166 -11.61 -4.83 14.18
CA ASP A 166 -10.58 -5.68 14.78
C ASP A 166 -10.37 -6.98 13.99
N GLU A 167 -11.42 -7.55 13.38
CA GLU A 167 -11.32 -8.71 12.51
C GLU A 167 -10.50 -8.41 11.25
N GLN A 168 -10.74 -7.27 10.60
CA GLN A 168 -9.98 -6.86 9.42
C GLN A 168 -8.52 -6.55 9.78
N LEU A 169 -8.26 -5.93 10.94
CA LEU A 169 -6.90 -5.74 11.43
C LEU A 169 -6.20 -7.06 11.72
N LEU A 170 -6.84 -7.97 12.46
CA LEU A 170 -6.29 -9.28 12.73
C LEU A 170 -5.95 -9.99 11.43
N TYR A 171 -6.86 -10.02 10.46
CA TYR A 171 -6.58 -10.56 9.13
C TYR A 171 -5.34 -9.92 8.47
N HIS A 172 -5.21 -8.59 8.50
CA HIS A 172 -4.06 -7.91 7.89
C HIS A 172 -2.72 -8.27 8.54
N TYR A 173 -2.70 -8.56 9.84
CA TYR A 173 -1.47 -8.80 10.60
C TYR A 173 -1.17 -10.29 10.87
N THR A 174 -2.16 -11.18 10.78
CA THR A 174 -1.99 -12.63 10.87
C THR A 174 -2.01 -13.33 9.51
N LYS A 175 -2.64 -12.71 8.51
CA LYS A 175 -2.98 -13.27 7.19
C LYS A 175 -3.85 -14.53 7.26
N ASP A 176 -4.60 -14.67 8.34
CA ASP A 176 -5.53 -15.79 8.53
C ASP A 176 -6.82 -15.55 7.73
N SER A 177 -6.96 -16.25 6.61
CA SER A 177 -8.12 -16.13 5.73
C SER A 177 -9.43 -16.54 6.39
N ASP A 178 -9.41 -17.36 7.44
CA ASP A 178 -10.64 -17.79 8.12
C ASP A 178 -11.30 -16.61 8.82
N ILE A 179 -10.51 -15.67 9.34
CA ILE A 179 -11.03 -14.41 9.92
C ILE A 179 -11.79 -13.61 8.86
N LEU A 180 -11.19 -13.44 7.67
CA LEU A 180 -11.82 -12.71 6.57
C LEU A 180 -13.09 -13.42 6.07
N VAL A 181 -13.03 -14.74 5.87
CA VAL A 181 -14.17 -15.54 5.42
C VAL A 181 -15.31 -15.41 6.44
N ASN A 182 -15.02 -15.51 7.73
CA ASN A 182 -16.03 -15.35 8.78
C ASN A 182 -16.63 -13.94 8.82
N LEU A 183 -15.82 -12.90 8.63
CA LEU A 183 -16.28 -11.51 8.56
C LEU A 183 -17.21 -11.27 7.35
N LEU A 184 -16.94 -11.90 6.21
CA LEU A 184 -17.72 -11.70 4.98
C LEU A 184 -18.99 -12.56 4.90
N LYS A 185 -19.10 -13.66 5.66
CA LYS A 185 -20.29 -14.54 5.66
C LYS A 185 -21.63 -13.82 5.77
N PRO A 186 -21.82 -12.81 6.65
CA PRO A 186 -23.10 -12.12 6.78
C PRO A 186 -23.46 -11.22 5.59
N LEU A 187 -22.49 -10.86 4.74
CA LEU A 187 -22.67 -9.93 3.62
C LEU A 187 -23.07 -10.62 2.30
N VAL A 188 -23.11 -11.95 2.28
CA VAL A 188 -23.46 -12.78 1.10
C VAL A 188 -24.89 -13.35 1.21
N LEU A 189 -25.77 -12.66 1.95
CA LEU A 189 -27.20 -12.97 2.03
C LEU A 189 -28.05 -11.89 1.34
#